data_AF-A0A498PLC7-F1
#
_entry.id   AF-A0A498PLC7-F1
#
_cell.length_a   1.000
_cell.length_b   1.000
_cell.length_c   1.000
_cell.angle_alpha   90.00
_cell.angle_beta   90.00
_cell.angle_gamma   90.00
#
_symmetry.space_group_name_H-M   'P 1'
#
loop_
_entity.id
_entity.type
_entity.pdbx_description
1 polymer ?
#
loop_
_entity_poly.entity_id
_entity_poly.type
_entity_poly.pdbx_seq_one_letter_code
_entity_poly.pdbx_strand_id
1 'polypeptide(L)'
;MTGQGYRLFRDELTRLAGRTGDQRVQPIAARVAQPLRVAVRGRPGAGRRTVARALTGAGLAVASSAFPAGVADVQVYVLAEALKPEDRDAIAAVRDARRPLVVVLNKADLSGFGGAGPMAAAQTRCAHFSALVGLPVVPMIGLLAAAAFDDLDEACWLALRVLAAHPDVGTCLDGSFDGFLAAALTVPIPMRLRLLEALDLFGVALGVAAVRRGAAPAGVRALLRRASGVDAVVAQVMAAGGPPRYRRILEAVTALEAMAVTDERIARCLAGDDMVLARMSASLDAVSALHLESEDIASEDMAALLRRAVRWQRHRSSRDCRAGRVDAACGADIVRGSLRLWSRAGGSVQSGEYG
;
A
#
# COMPACT_ATOMS: atom_id res chain seq x y z
N MET A 1 4.98 0.48 10.34
CA MET A 1 3.50 0.42 10.28
C MET A 1 3.00 1.58 9.42
N THR A 2 2.83 1.38 8.11
CA THR A 2 2.55 2.49 7.19
C THR A 2 1.15 3.06 7.36
N GLY A 3 1.06 4.38 7.52
CA GLY A 3 -0.20 5.14 7.58
C GLY A 3 -0.85 5.19 8.97
N GLN A 4 -0.14 4.80 10.03
CA GLN A 4 -0.61 4.93 11.40
C GLN A 4 -0.75 6.39 11.82
N GLY A 5 0.23 7.23 11.51
CA GLY A 5 0.23 8.63 11.92
C GLY A 5 -0.90 9.43 11.28
N TYR A 6 -1.24 9.09 10.04
CA TYR A 6 -2.39 9.68 9.35
C TYR A 6 -3.72 9.37 10.05
N ARG A 7 -3.91 8.13 10.53
CA ARG A 7 -5.11 7.75 11.28
C ARG A 7 -5.19 8.52 12.60
N LEU A 8 -4.08 8.55 13.36
CA LEU A 8 -4.01 9.31 14.61
C LEU A 8 -4.36 10.78 14.41
N PHE A 9 -3.83 11.41 13.35
CA PHE A 9 -4.11 12.82 13.04
C PHE A 9 -5.58 13.05 12.67
N ARG A 10 -6.18 12.15 11.88
CA ARG A 10 -7.61 12.21 11.53
C ARG A 10 -8.51 12.04 12.75
N ASP A 11 -8.15 11.12 13.64
CA ASP A 11 -8.91 10.85 14.85
C ASP A 11 -8.84 12.06 15.80
N GLU A 12 -7.68 12.72 15.92
CA GLU A 12 -7.53 14.01 16.62
C GLU A 12 -8.37 15.13 16.00
N LEU A 13 -8.37 15.26 14.67
CA LEU A 13 -9.20 16.24 13.96
C LEU A 13 -10.68 16.02 14.22
N THR A 14 -11.11 14.76 14.25
CA THR A 14 -12.50 14.37 14.56
C THR A 14 -12.85 14.74 16.00
N ARG A 15 -11.96 14.45 16.96
CA ARG A 15 -12.12 14.87 18.36
C ARG A 15 -12.15 16.39 18.52
N LEU A 16 -11.33 17.12 17.76
CA LEU A 16 -11.33 18.59 17.78
C LEU A 16 -12.66 19.14 17.27
N ALA A 17 -13.12 18.66 16.11
CA ALA A 17 -14.39 19.09 15.53
C ALA A 17 -15.58 18.85 16.47
N GLY A 18 -15.59 17.71 17.18
CA GLY A 18 -16.62 17.41 18.18
C GLY A 18 -16.56 18.31 19.42
N ARG A 19 -15.36 18.70 19.87
CA ARG A 19 -15.19 19.55 21.06
C ARG A 19 -15.47 21.03 20.79
N THR A 20 -15.11 21.55 19.62
CA THR A 20 -15.28 22.97 19.31
C THR A 20 -16.69 23.28 18.78
N GLY A 21 -17.32 22.32 18.09
CA GLY A 21 -18.57 22.56 17.37
C GLY A 21 -18.41 23.53 16.18
N ASP A 22 -17.17 23.93 15.85
CA ASP A 22 -16.90 24.90 14.80
C ASP A 22 -17.07 24.24 13.43
N GLN A 23 -18.09 24.68 12.69
CA GLN A 23 -18.45 24.17 11.38
C GLN A 23 -17.32 24.32 10.34
N ARG A 24 -16.36 25.23 10.57
CA ARG A 24 -15.19 25.43 9.69
C ARG A 24 -14.14 24.32 9.84
N VAL A 25 -14.13 23.57 10.95
CA VAL A 25 -13.22 22.42 11.14
C VAL A 25 -13.68 21.21 10.33
N GLN A 26 -14.99 21.03 10.17
CA GLN A 26 -15.59 19.91 9.43
C GLN A 26 -15.08 19.76 7.98
N PRO A 27 -15.03 20.81 7.13
CA PRO A 27 -14.49 20.68 5.78
C PRO A 27 -12.99 20.37 5.75
N ILE A 28 -12.23 20.80 6.76
CA ILE A 28 -10.80 20.45 6.92
C ILE A 28 -10.68 18.95 7.23
N ALA A 29 -11.43 18.47 8.22
CA ALA A 29 -11.48 17.06 8.59
C ALA A 29 -11.94 16.17 7.43
N ALA A 30 -12.96 16.60 6.67
CA ALA A 30 -13.44 15.89 5.50
C ALA A 30 -12.38 15.77 4.40
N ARG A 31 -11.60 16.84 4.14
CA ARG A 31 -10.49 16.80 3.15
C ARG A 31 -9.39 15.84 3.57
N VAL A 32 -9.03 15.83 4.85
CA VAL A 32 -8.08 14.86 5.41
C VAL A 32 -8.68 13.45 5.43
N ALA A 33 -9.99 13.27 5.58
CA ALA A 33 -10.61 11.95 5.53
C ALA A 33 -10.67 11.35 4.12
N GLN A 34 -10.45 12.15 3.06
CA GLN A 34 -10.51 11.65 1.68
C GLN A 34 -9.57 10.46 1.47
N PRO A 35 -10.02 9.40 0.79
CA PRO A 35 -9.17 8.24 0.51
C PRO A 35 -7.99 8.61 -0.39
N LEU A 36 -6.98 7.75 -0.39
CA LEU A 36 -5.86 7.85 -1.31
C LEU A 36 -6.33 7.38 -2.69
N ARG A 37 -6.23 8.25 -3.69
CA ARG A 37 -6.63 7.97 -5.07
C ARG A 37 -5.49 7.28 -5.80
N VAL A 38 -5.76 6.12 -6.36
CA VAL A 38 -4.75 5.28 -7.03
C VAL A 38 -5.05 5.21 -8.52
N ALA A 39 -4.08 5.50 -9.39
CA ALA A 39 -4.23 5.25 -10.83
C ALA A 39 -3.47 3.99 -11.22
N VAL A 40 -4.12 3.07 -11.96
CA VAL A 40 -3.46 1.88 -12.49
C VAL A 40 -3.16 2.05 -13.98
N ARG A 41 -1.88 1.95 -14.32
CA ARG A 41 -1.32 2.07 -15.66
C ARG A 41 -0.51 0.82 -16.00
N GLY A 42 -0.14 0.69 -17.26
CA GLY A 42 0.59 -0.47 -17.77
C GLY A 42 0.22 -0.74 -19.22
N ARG A 43 1.04 -1.54 -19.90
CA ARG A 43 0.80 -1.90 -21.30
C ARG A 43 -0.49 -2.70 -21.50
N PRO A 44 -1.11 -2.63 -22.70
CA PRO A 44 -2.13 -3.61 -23.10
C PRO A 44 -1.64 -5.04 -22.85
N GLY A 45 -2.51 -5.91 -22.34
CA GLY A 45 -2.18 -7.31 -22.04
C GLY A 45 -1.47 -7.56 -20.69
N ALA A 46 -0.98 -6.52 -19.99
CA ALA A 46 -0.33 -6.68 -18.68
C ALA A 46 -1.30 -7.01 -17.53
N GLY A 47 -2.62 -6.93 -17.76
CA GLY A 47 -3.64 -7.18 -16.74
C GLY A 47 -4.00 -5.98 -15.87
N ARG A 48 -3.76 -4.74 -16.34
CA ARG A 48 -4.04 -3.51 -15.60
C ARG A 48 -5.48 -3.39 -15.07
N ARG A 49 -6.48 -3.91 -15.82
CA ARG A 49 -7.89 -3.91 -15.40
C ARG A 49 -8.12 -4.88 -14.24
N THR A 50 -7.55 -6.08 -14.32
CA THR A 50 -7.60 -7.08 -13.25
C THR A 50 -6.92 -6.57 -11.98
N VAL A 51 -5.75 -5.94 -12.10
CA VAL A 51 -5.08 -5.31 -10.95
C VAL A 51 -5.92 -4.17 -10.36
N ALA A 52 -6.49 -3.28 -11.19
CA ALA A 52 -7.38 -2.22 -10.72
C ALA A 52 -8.58 -2.76 -9.94
N ARG A 53 -9.21 -3.82 -10.44
CA ARG A 53 -10.30 -4.50 -9.76
C ARG A 53 -9.86 -5.12 -8.43
N ALA A 54 -8.75 -5.85 -8.42
CA ALA A 54 -8.19 -6.45 -7.21
C ALA A 54 -7.86 -5.41 -6.12
N LEU A 55 -7.27 -4.28 -6.51
CA LEU A 55 -6.98 -3.18 -5.58
C LEU A 55 -8.26 -2.50 -5.07
N THR A 56 -9.30 -2.40 -5.91
CA THR A 56 -10.63 -1.91 -5.49
C THR A 56 -11.26 -2.86 -4.47
N GLY A 57 -11.25 -4.16 -4.73
CA GLY A 57 -11.72 -5.18 -3.79
C GLY A 57 -10.92 -5.21 -2.48
N ALA A 58 -9.63 -4.84 -2.53
CA ALA A 58 -8.80 -4.65 -1.35
C ALA A 58 -9.06 -3.32 -0.60
N GLY A 59 -10.00 -2.49 -1.06
CA GLY A 59 -10.44 -1.26 -0.40
C GLY A 59 -9.68 0.01 -0.82
N LEU A 60 -8.90 -0.01 -1.91
CA LEU A 60 -8.25 1.20 -2.43
C LEU A 60 -9.20 1.95 -3.38
N ALA A 61 -9.17 3.28 -3.31
CA ALA A 61 -9.94 4.13 -4.22
C ALA A 61 -9.21 4.25 -5.58
N VAL A 62 -9.44 3.27 -6.45
CA VAL A 62 -8.83 3.25 -7.78
C VAL A 62 -9.60 4.17 -8.73
N ALA A 63 -8.89 5.17 -9.26
CA ALA A 63 -9.42 6.08 -10.26
C ALA A 63 -9.73 5.31 -11.55
N SER A 64 -11.00 5.35 -11.97
CA SER A 64 -11.39 4.90 -13.30
C SER A 64 -10.65 5.71 -14.38
N SER A 65 -10.54 5.15 -15.59
CA SER A 65 -9.98 5.78 -16.80
C SER A 65 -10.58 7.17 -17.12
N ALA A 66 -11.69 7.54 -16.48
CA ALA A 66 -12.40 8.81 -16.66
C ALA A 66 -11.81 10.00 -15.86
N PHE A 67 -10.85 9.78 -14.96
CA PHE A 67 -10.21 10.90 -14.26
C PHE A 67 -9.03 11.47 -15.08
N PRO A 68 -8.91 12.80 -15.21
CA PRO A 68 -7.74 13.39 -15.86
C PRO A 68 -6.46 12.90 -15.18
N ALA A 69 -5.44 12.62 -15.98
CA ALA A 69 -4.17 12.01 -15.58
C ALA A 69 -3.41 12.77 -14.46
N GLY A 70 -3.90 13.95 -14.06
CA GLY A 70 -3.34 14.80 -13.01
C GLY A 70 -3.70 14.44 -11.56
N VAL A 71 -4.72 13.60 -11.29
CA VAL A 71 -5.45 13.65 -10.00
C VAL A 71 -5.14 12.49 -9.03
N ALA A 72 -4.37 11.48 -9.43
CA ALA A 72 -4.02 10.36 -8.54
C ALA A 72 -2.91 10.75 -7.56
N ASP A 73 -3.06 10.30 -6.31
CA ASP A 73 -2.07 10.49 -5.26
C ASP A 73 -0.91 9.48 -5.41
N VAL A 74 -1.21 8.27 -5.89
CA VAL A 74 -0.23 7.21 -6.18
C VAL A 74 -0.52 6.58 -7.55
N GLN A 75 0.52 6.32 -8.33
CA GLN A 75 0.44 5.55 -9.56
C GLN A 75 0.89 4.12 -9.31
N VAL A 76 0.17 3.16 -9.86
CA VAL A 76 0.55 1.75 -9.92
C VAL A 76 0.82 1.42 -11.38
N TYR A 77 2.06 1.04 -11.70
CA TYR A 77 2.44 0.64 -13.05
C TYR A 77 2.58 -0.89 -13.12
N VAL A 78 1.80 -1.51 -14.00
CA VAL A 78 1.68 -2.96 -14.11
C VAL A 78 2.55 -3.48 -15.25
N LEU A 79 3.51 -4.32 -14.89
CA LEU A 79 4.33 -5.14 -15.77
C LEU A 79 3.75 -6.55 -15.84
N ALA A 80 4.06 -7.26 -16.92
CA ALA A 80 3.84 -8.70 -17.02
C ALA A 80 5.01 -9.31 -17.77
N GLU A 81 5.48 -10.46 -17.29
CA GLU A 81 6.56 -11.28 -17.87
C GLU A 81 7.94 -10.60 -17.92
N ALA A 82 8.07 -9.49 -18.64
CA ALA A 82 9.31 -8.77 -18.91
C ALA A 82 9.14 -7.24 -18.79
N LEU A 83 10.25 -6.57 -18.46
CA LEU A 83 10.38 -5.11 -18.48
C LEU A 83 10.75 -4.64 -19.89
N LYS A 84 9.78 -4.14 -20.67
CA LYS A 84 10.01 -3.66 -22.04
C LYS A 84 10.51 -2.21 -22.08
N PRO A 85 11.07 -1.72 -23.20
CA PRO A 85 11.53 -0.33 -23.33
C PRO A 85 10.42 0.69 -22.99
N GLU A 86 9.21 0.48 -23.49
CA GLU A 86 8.08 1.40 -23.27
C GLU A 86 7.66 1.42 -21.80
N ASP A 87 7.88 0.32 -21.07
CA ASP A 87 7.66 0.28 -19.63
C ASP A 87 8.67 1.15 -18.89
N ARG A 88 9.94 1.15 -19.32
CA ARG A 88 10.99 1.99 -18.72
C ARG A 88 10.71 3.47 -18.97
N ASP A 89 10.30 3.83 -20.18
CA ASP A 89 9.99 5.21 -20.54
C ASP A 89 8.79 5.73 -19.73
N ALA A 90 7.74 4.93 -19.60
CA ALA A 90 6.57 5.29 -18.79
C ALA A 90 6.92 5.43 -17.30
N ILE A 91 7.76 4.54 -16.76
CA ILE A 91 8.23 4.62 -15.37
C ILE A 91 9.12 5.87 -15.17
N ALA A 92 10.03 6.15 -16.09
CA ALA A 92 10.91 7.31 -16.05
C ALA A 92 10.11 8.63 -16.05
N ALA A 93 9.12 8.76 -16.95
CA ALA A 93 8.27 9.94 -17.03
C ALA A 93 7.53 10.24 -15.69
N VAL A 94 7.07 9.21 -15.00
CA VAL A 94 6.42 9.36 -13.69
C VAL A 94 7.41 9.78 -12.60
N ARG A 95 8.63 9.25 -12.65
CA ARG A 95 9.72 9.61 -11.72
C ARG A 95 10.18 11.04 -11.91
N ASP A 96 10.34 11.49 -13.17
CA ASP A 96 10.72 12.86 -13.50
C ASP A 96 9.68 13.86 -13.01
N ALA A 97 8.39 13.48 -13.09
CA ALA A 97 7.29 14.24 -12.52
C ALA A 97 7.22 14.18 -10.97
N ARG A 98 8.15 13.47 -10.31
CA ARG A 98 8.21 13.23 -8.85
C ARG A 98 6.89 12.75 -8.25
N ARG A 99 6.16 11.92 -9.00
CA ARG A 99 4.89 11.35 -8.55
C ARG A 99 5.13 10.01 -7.85
N PRO A 100 4.45 9.72 -6.74
CA PRO A 100 4.57 8.42 -6.08
C PRO A 100 4.18 7.29 -7.02
N LEU A 101 5.04 6.27 -7.11
CA LEU A 101 4.92 5.17 -8.06
C LEU A 101 5.21 3.84 -7.35
N VAL A 102 4.34 2.86 -7.59
CA VAL A 102 4.54 1.45 -7.23
C VAL A 102 4.54 0.64 -8.52
N VAL A 103 5.55 -0.21 -8.71
CA VAL A 103 5.64 -1.09 -9.87
C VAL A 103 5.22 -2.50 -9.46
N VAL A 104 4.30 -3.10 -10.21
CA VAL A 104 3.75 -4.42 -9.93
C VAL A 104 4.08 -5.36 -11.08
N LEU A 105 4.76 -6.48 -10.78
CA LEU A 105 4.90 -7.58 -11.71
C LEU A 105 3.68 -8.50 -11.57
N ASN A 106 2.69 -8.29 -12.44
CA ASN A 106 1.49 -9.11 -12.50
C ASN A 106 1.72 -10.43 -13.26
N LYS A 107 0.77 -11.36 -13.11
CA LYS A 107 0.82 -12.74 -13.66
C LYS A 107 2.02 -13.52 -13.13
N ALA A 108 2.29 -13.33 -11.85
CA ALA A 108 3.48 -13.85 -11.23
C ALA A 108 3.50 -15.39 -11.13
N ASP A 109 2.34 -16.02 -11.23
CA ASP A 109 2.13 -17.45 -11.49
C ASP A 109 2.84 -17.96 -12.76
N LEU A 110 3.02 -17.10 -13.76
CA LEU A 110 3.74 -17.42 -15.00
C LEU A 110 5.27 -17.21 -14.90
N SER A 111 5.80 -16.95 -13.69
CA SER A 111 7.25 -16.71 -13.53
C SER A 111 8.09 -17.99 -13.56
N GLY A 112 7.44 -19.15 -13.53
CA GLY A 112 8.06 -20.48 -13.56
C GLY A 112 7.71 -21.29 -12.30
N PHE A 113 7.54 -22.61 -12.46
CA PHE A 113 7.14 -23.52 -11.38
C PHE A 113 8.30 -24.24 -10.67
N GLY A 114 9.54 -23.85 -10.95
CA GLY A 114 10.74 -24.47 -10.34
C GLY A 114 11.01 -24.00 -8.90
N GLY A 115 11.73 -24.82 -8.13
CA GLY A 115 12.22 -24.46 -6.80
C GLY A 115 11.10 -24.24 -5.77
N ALA A 116 11.12 -23.10 -5.07
CA ALA A 116 10.16 -22.75 -4.01
C ALA A 116 8.79 -22.27 -4.54
N GLY A 117 8.50 -22.45 -5.83
CA GLY A 117 7.23 -22.13 -6.46
C GLY A 117 7.20 -20.74 -7.15
N PRO A 118 6.07 -20.42 -7.82
CA PRO A 118 5.99 -19.27 -8.73
C PRO A 118 6.19 -17.92 -8.03
N MET A 119 5.78 -17.80 -6.76
CA MET A 119 6.02 -16.59 -5.99
C MET A 119 7.49 -16.31 -5.72
N ALA A 120 8.26 -17.34 -5.39
CA ALA A 120 9.69 -17.17 -5.17
C ALA A 120 10.39 -16.76 -6.47
N ALA A 121 10.07 -17.41 -7.59
CA ALA A 121 10.61 -17.06 -8.90
C ALA A 121 10.26 -15.61 -9.31
N ALA A 122 9.00 -15.20 -9.07
CA ALA A 122 8.56 -13.85 -9.33
C ALA A 122 9.27 -12.81 -8.43
N GLN A 123 9.53 -13.13 -7.17
CA GLN A 123 10.28 -12.26 -6.24
C GLN A 123 11.71 -12.05 -6.73
N THR A 124 12.40 -13.11 -7.18
CA THR A 124 13.74 -12.98 -7.78
C THR A 124 13.71 -12.07 -9.00
N ARG A 125 12.70 -12.23 -9.87
CA ARG A 125 12.52 -11.36 -11.05
C ARG A 125 12.21 -9.91 -10.67
N CYS A 126 11.39 -9.70 -9.65
CA CYS A 126 11.10 -8.38 -9.10
C CYS A 126 12.36 -7.69 -8.57
N ALA A 127 13.25 -8.41 -7.88
CA ALA A 127 14.51 -7.85 -7.40
C ALA A 127 15.39 -7.37 -8.58
N HIS A 128 15.48 -8.18 -9.64
CA HIS A 128 16.19 -7.79 -10.86
C HIS A 128 15.59 -6.53 -11.52
N PHE A 129 14.27 -6.49 -11.71
CA PHE A 129 13.62 -5.30 -12.28
C PHE A 129 13.75 -4.08 -11.38
N SER A 130 13.71 -4.26 -10.06
CA SER A 130 13.89 -3.17 -9.09
C SER A 130 15.26 -2.51 -9.25
N ALA A 131 16.32 -3.30 -9.45
CA ALA A 131 17.66 -2.79 -9.73
C ALA A 131 17.72 -2.00 -11.05
N LEU A 132 17.00 -2.43 -12.08
CA LEU A 132 16.96 -1.74 -13.38
C LEU A 132 16.20 -0.42 -13.34
N VAL A 133 15.08 -0.35 -12.63
CA VAL A 133 14.23 0.87 -12.60
C VAL A 133 14.53 1.80 -11.43
N GLY A 134 15.31 1.34 -10.44
CA GLY A 134 15.62 2.09 -9.22
C GLY A 134 14.41 2.31 -8.31
N LEU A 135 13.41 1.42 -8.38
CA LEU A 135 12.18 1.46 -7.59
C LEU A 135 11.80 0.04 -7.16
N PRO A 136 11.17 -0.14 -5.99
CA PRO A 136 10.64 -1.44 -5.59
C PRO A 136 9.60 -1.96 -6.61
N VAL A 137 9.83 -3.17 -7.09
CA VAL A 137 8.87 -3.96 -7.87
C VAL A 137 8.34 -5.07 -6.98
N VAL A 138 7.01 -5.27 -6.97
CA VAL A 138 6.37 -6.32 -6.17
C VAL A 138 5.57 -7.28 -7.04
N PRO A 139 5.61 -8.59 -6.77
CA PRO A 139 4.87 -9.57 -7.55
C PRO A 139 3.40 -9.59 -7.14
N MET A 140 2.52 -9.88 -8.11
CA MET A 140 1.10 -10.08 -7.89
C MET A 140 0.53 -11.11 -8.84
N ILE A 141 -0.43 -11.90 -8.37
CA ILE A 141 -1.32 -12.69 -9.23
C ILE A 141 -2.69 -12.02 -9.18
N GLY A 142 -2.90 -11.06 -10.09
CA GLY A 142 -4.07 -10.19 -10.08
C GLY A 142 -5.40 -10.96 -10.15
N LEU A 143 -5.39 -12.11 -10.83
CA LEU A 143 -6.59 -12.93 -10.99
C LEU A 143 -7.01 -13.58 -9.66
N LEU A 144 -6.08 -14.21 -8.94
CA LEU A 144 -6.36 -14.75 -7.61
C LEU A 144 -6.77 -13.66 -6.61
N ALA A 145 -6.17 -12.47 -6.72
CA ALA A 145 -6.55 -11.34 -5.88
C ALA A 145 -8.00 -10.91 -6.15
N ALA A 146 -8.40 -10.76 -7.42
CA ALA A 146 -9.78 -10.41 -7.78
C ALA A 146 -10.79 -11.48 -7.32
N ALA A 147 -10.45 -12.76 -7.50
CA ALA A 147 -11.29 -13.87 -7.07
C ALA A 147 -11.42 -14.02 -5.55
N ALA A 148 -10.39 -13.61 -4.80
CA ALA A 148 -10.47 -13.61 -3.34
C ALA A 148 -11.51 -12.61 -2.80
N PHE A 149 -11.81 -11.54 -3.53
CA PHE A 149 -12.77 -10.50 -3.12
C PHE A 149 -14.15 -10.67 -3.76
N ASP A 150 -14.23 -10.81 -5.09
CA ASP A 150 -15.50 -10.65 -5.80
C ASP A 150 -15.88 -11.81 -6.74
N ASP A 151 -14.92 -12.58 -7.30
CA ASP A 151 -15.23 -13.54 -8.39
C ASP A 151 -15.61 -14.96 -7.98
N LEU A 152 -15.45 -15.34 -6.70
CA LEU A 152 -15.78 -16.70 -6.25
C LEU A 152 -17.19 -16.78 -5.64
N ASP A 153 -18.19 -16.88 -6.50
CA ASP A 153 -19.59 -17.10 -6.12
C ASP A 153 -19.88 -18.55 -5.70
N GLU A 154 -21.12 -18.82 -5.30
CA GLU A 154 -21.55 -20.15 -4.83
C GLU A 154 -21.44 -21.23 -5.92
N ALA A 155 -21.67 -20.87 -7.19
CA ALA A 155 -21.59 -21.82 -8.30
C ALA A 155 -20.14 -22.24 -8.57
N CYS A 156 -19.20 -21.29 -8.58
CA CYS A 156 -17.77 -21.58 -8.66
C CYS A 156 -17.31 -22.45 -7.48
N TRP A 157 -17.81 -22.16 -6.27
CA TRP A 157 -17.53 -22.98 -5.09
C TRP A 157 -18.01 -24.43 -5.23
N LEU A 158 -19.25 -24.64 -5.67
CA LEU A 158 -19.78 -25.99 -5.89
C LEU A 158 -18.97 -26.74 -6.95
N ALA A 159 -18.60 -26.06 -8.03
CA ALA A 159 -17.76 -26.64 -9.07
C ALA A 159 -16.39 -27.07 -8.54
N LEU A 160 -15.72 -26.24 -7.71
CA LEU A 160 -14.47 -26.62 -7.05
C LEU A 160 -14.62 -27.85 -6.14
N ARG A 161 -15.76 -27.98 -5.44
CA ARG A 161 -16.05 -29.18 -4.64
C ARG A 161 -16.22 -30.44 -5.49
N VAL A 162 -16.95 -30.33 -6.60
CA VAL A 162 -17.13 -31.45 -7.54
C VAL A 162 -15.80 -31.87 -8.15
N LEU A 163 -14.97 -30.90 -8.57
CA LEU A 163 -13.61 -31.14 -9.05
C LEU A 163 -12.74 -31.81 -7.99
N ALA A 164 -12.80 -31.35 -6.74
CA ALA A 164 -12.01 -31.91 -5.64
C ALA A 164 -12.35 -33.37 -5.32
N ALA A 165 -13.60 -33.77 -5.52
CA ALA A 165 -14.06 -35.15 -5.35
C ALA A 165 -13.69 -36.06 -6.53
N HIS A 166 -13.29 -35.50 -7.68
CA HIS A 166 -12.89 -36.28 -8.84
C HIS A 166 -11.46 -36.83 -8.66
N PRO A 167 -11.22 -38.14 -8.82
CA PRO A 167 -9.94 -38.77 -8.50
C PRO A 167 -8.79 -38.21 -9.37
N ASP A 168 -9.03 -38.05 -10.67
CA ASP A 168 -7.99 -37.70 -11.65
C ASP A 168 -7.90 -36.20 -11.97
N VAL A 169 -8.49 -35.34 -11.13
CA VAL A 169 -8.47 -33.89 -11.41
C VAL A 169 -7.05 -33.31 -11.40
N GLY A 170 -6.12 -33.91 -10.66
CA GLY A 170 -4.73 -33.43 -10.56
C GLY A 170 -4.01 -33.49 -11.90
N THR A 171 -4.08 -34.63 -12.59
CA THR A 171 -3.48 -34.82 -13.91
C THR A 171 -4.09 -33.91 -14.98
N CYS A 172 -5.39 -33.58 -14.84
CA CYS A 172 -6.07 -32.64 -15.72
C CYS A 172 -5.61 -31.19 -15.52
N LEU A 173 -5.21 -30.83 -14.30
CA LEU A 173 -4.79 -29.46 -13.93
C LEU A 173 -3.30 -29.20 -14.15
N ASP A 174 -2.47 -30.25 -14.13
CA ASP A 174 -1.06 -30.19 -14.50
C ASP A 174 -0.83 -30.06 -16.02
N GLY A 175 -1.92 -30.17 -16.81
CA GLY A 175 -1.91 -30.07 -18.27
C GLY A 175 -2.13 -28.64 -18.80
N SER A 176 -2.63 -28.55 -20.03
CA SER A 176 -2.98 -27.28 -20.68
C SER A 176 -4.44 -26.88 -20.46
N PHE A 177 -4.80 -25.64 -20.82
CA PHE A 177 -6.19 -25.18 -20.82
C PHE A 177 -7.09 -26.11 -21.65
N ASP A 178 -6.64 -26.47 -22.85
CA ASP A 178 -7.38 -27.38 -23.73
C ASP A 178 -7.51 -28.77 -23.11
N GLY A 179 -6.46 -29.25 -22.44
CA GLY A 179 -6.50 -30.51 -21.68
C GLY A 179 -7.56 -30.49 -20.59
N PHE A 180 -7.61 -29.42 -19.79
CA PHE A 180 -8.63 -29.27 -18.75
C PHE A 180 -10.05 -29.17 -19.30
N LEU A 181 -10.24 -28.56 -20.48
CA LEU A 181 -11.54 -28.46 -21.15
C LEU A 181 -11.97 -29.76 -21.83
N ALA A 182 -11.03 -30.53 -22.37
CA ALA A 182 -11.29 -31.81 -23.02
C ALA A 182 -11.45 -32.98 -22.04
N ALA A 183 -10.94 -32.85 -20.80
CA ALA A 183 -11.00 -33.89 -19.79
C ALA A 183 -12.44 -34.35 -19.48
N ALA A 184 -12.61 -35.64 -19.17
CA ALA A 184 -13.88 -36.26 -18.80
C ALA A 184 -14.27 -35.92 -17.36
N LEU A 185 -14.51 -34.63 -17.08
CA LEU A 185 -14.88 -34.12 -15.77
C LEU A 185 -16.40 -34.00 -15.63
N THR A 186 -16.90 -34.22 -14.43
CA THR A 186 -18.34 -34.06 -14.09
C THR A 186 -18.80 -32.61 -14.12
N VAL A 187 -17.88 -31.64 -14.02
CA VAL A 187 -18.20 -30.21 -14.14
C VAL A 187 -18.39 -29.84 -15.62
N PRO A 188 -19.55 -29.24 -16.00
CA PRO A 188 -19.83 -28.87 -17.38
C PRO A 188 -18.80 -27.90 -17.98
N ILE A 189 -18.57 -27.99 -19.30
CA ILE A 189 -17.63 -27.11 -20.03
C ILE A 189 -17.85 -25.61 -19.74
N PRO A 190 -19.09 -25.07 -19.77
CA PRO A 190 -19.31 -23.65 -19.47
C PRO A 190 -18.83 -23.25 -18.07
N MET A 191 -18.98 -24.14 -17.08
CA MET A 191 -18.50 -23.88 -15.72
C MET A 191 -16.97 -24.00 -15.63
N ARG A 192 -16.35 -24.92 -16.38
CA ARG A 192 -14.88 -25.00 -16.48
C ARG A 192 -14.28 -23.74 -17.11
N LEU A 193 -14.88 -23.23 -18.18
CA LEU A 193 -14.49 -21.95 -18.79
C LEU A 193 -14.60 -20.80 -17.78
N ARG A 194 -15.72 -20.72 -17.06
CA ARG A 194 -15.91 -19.71 -16.02
C ARG A 194 -14.86 -19.80 -14.91
N LEU A 195 -14.51 -21.01 -14.47
CA LEU A 195 -13.45 -21.22 -13.49
C LEU A 195 -12.09 -20.77 -14.02
N LEU A 196 -11.77 -21.07 -15.29
CA LEU A 196 -10.53 -20.62 -15.92
C LEU A 196 -10.48 -19.08 -16.05
N GLU A 197 -11.60 -18.45 -16.41
CA GLU A 197 -11.71 -17.00 -16.46
C GLU A 197 -11.51 -16.34 -15.09
N ALA A 198 -11.99 -16.98 -14.02
CA ALA A 198 -11.94 -16.43 -12.66
C ALA A 198 -10.64 -16.75 -11.91
N LEU A 199 -10.00 -17.89 -12.17
CA LEU A 199 -8.91 -18.42 -11.34
C LEU A 199 -7.68 -18.87 -12.14
N ASP A 200 -7.80 -19.09 -13.45
CA ASP A 200 -6.81 -19.83 -14.25
C ASP A 200 -6.59 -21.27 -13.70
N LEU A 201 -5.83 -22.10 -14.40
CA LEU A 201 -5.45 -23.45 -13.97
C LEU A 201 -4.78 -23.44 -12.61
N PHE A 202 -3.86 -22.50 -12.38
CA PHE A 202 -3.15 -22.39 -11.10
C PHE A 202 -4.10 -22.14 -9.93
N GLY A 203 -5.07 -21.23 -10.09
CA GLY A 203 -6.05 -20.94 -9.04
C GLY A 203 -7.06 -22.06 -8.84
N VAL A 204 -7.48 -22.74 -9.91
CA VAL A 204 -8.33 -23.93 -9.81
C VAL A 204 -7.60 -25.04 -9.04
N ALA A 205 -6.34 -25.31 -9.34
CA ALA A 205 -5.52 -26.28 -8.62
C ALA A 205 -5.37 -25.93 -7.13
N LEU A 206 -5.10 -24.66 -6.81
CA LEU A 206 -5.01 -24.19 -5.44
C LEU A 206 -6.35 -24.35 -4.69
N GLY A 207 -7.46 -24.00 -5.34
CA GLY A 207 -8.81 -24.15 -4.81
C GLY A 207 -9.16 -25.61 -4.53
N VAL A 208 -8.95 -26.50 -5.51
CA VAL A 208 -9.17 -27.95 -5.38
C VAL A 208 -8.34 -28.53 -4.24
N ALA A 209 -7.04 -28.20 -4.15
CA ALA A 209 -6.18 -28.67 -3.07
C ALA A 209 -6.65 -28.19 -1.70
N ALA A 210 -7.15 -26.96 -1.58
CA ALA A 210 -7.68 -26.42 -0.33
C ALA A 210 -8.99 -27.12 0.08
N VAL A 211 -9.88 -27.38 -0.88
CA VAL A 211 -11.14 -28.11 -0.63
C VAL A 211 -10.84 -29.54 -0.17
N ARG A 212 -9.88 -30.23 -0.78
CA ARG A 212 -9.44 -31.57 -0.35
C ARG A 212 -8.91 -31.59 1.08
N ARG A 213 -8.37 -30.47 1.57
CA ARG A 213 -7.94 -30.27 2.96
C ARG A 213 -9.07 -29.81 3.90
N GLY A 214 -10.32 -29.81 3.43
CA GLY A 214 -11.49 -29.43 4.23
C GLY A 214 -11.68 -27.93 4.40
N ALA A 215 -11.03 -27.08 3.60
CA ALA A 215 -11.23 -25.64 3.69
C ALA A 215 -12.67 -25.25 3.32
N ALA A 216 -13.29 -24.36 4.09
CA ALA A 216 -14.56 -23.72 3.75
C ALA A 216 -14.35 -22.60 2.69
N PRO A 217 -15.42 -22.03 2.08
CA PRO A 217 -15.29 -20.96 1.07
C PRO A 217 -14.43 -19.78 1.54
N ALA A 218 -14.62 -19.33 2.78
CA ALA A 218 -13.82 -18.25 3.36
C ALA A 218 -12.33 -18.62 3.49
N GLY A 219 -12.03 -19.89 3.78
CA GLY A 219 -10.67 -20.41 3.83
C GLY A 219 -9.99 -20.43 2.47
N VAL A 220 -10.73 -20.78 1.41
CA VAL A 220 -10.22 -20.72 0.03
C VAL A 220 -9.99 -19.27 -0.40
N ARG A 221 -10.93 -18.34 -0.16
CA ARG A 221 -10.72 -16.91 -0.44
C ARG A 221 -9.50 -16.35 0.31
N ALA A 222 -9.32 -16.70 1.59
CA ALA A 222 -8.14 -16.30 2.35
C ALA A 222 -6.84 -16.89 1.78
N LEU A 223 -6.86 -18.12 1.29
CA LEU A 223 -5.72 -18.73 0.62
C LEU A 223 -5.38 -18.02 -0.71
N LEU A 224 -6.38 -17.75 -1.55
CA LEU A 224 -6.20 -17.02 -2.81
C LEU A 224 -5.63 -15.62 -2.57
N ARG A 225 -6.16 -14.90 -1.57
CA ARG A 225 -5.62 -13.60 -1.15
C ARG A 225 -4.14 -13.68 -0.79
N ARG A 226 -3.76 -14.63 0.07
CA ARG A 226 -2.35 -14.81 0.47
C ARG A 226 -1.46 -15.19 -0.71
N ALA A 227 -1.89 -16.14 -1.54
CA ALA A 227 -1.14 -16.58 -2.71
C ALA A 227 -0.99 -15.49 -3.78
N SER A 228 -1.95 -14.56 -3.85
CA SER A 228 -1.95 -13.49 -4.85
C SER A 228 -0.89 -12.40 -4.64
N GLY A 229 -0.32 -12.27 -3.44
CA GLY A 229 0.59 -11.17 -3.10
C GLY A 229 -0.07 -9.78 -2.98
N VAL A 230 -1.41 -9.68 -3.08
CA VAL A 230 -2.12 -8.39 -3.08
C VAL A 230 -1.84 -7.54 -1.82
N ASP A 231 -1.70 -8.18 -0.66
CA ASP A 231 -1.44 -7.46 0.60
C ASP A 231 -0.09 -6.73 0.58
N ALA A 232 0.93 -7.31 -0.07
CA ALA A 232 2.22 -6.65 -0.25
C ALA A 232 2.11 -5.44 -1.20
N VAL A 233 1.31 -5.56 -2.27
CA VAL A 233 1.02 -4.45 -3.18
C VAL A 233 0.29 -3.32 -2.45
N VAL A 234 -0.75 -3.64 -1.68
CA VAL A 234 -1.50 -2.67 -0.87
C VAL A 234 -0.58 -1.97 0.12
N ALA A 235 0.29 -2.72 0.81
CA ALA A 235 1.26 -2.14 1.73
C ALA A 235 2.21 -1.15 1.03
N GLN A 236 2.71 -1.48 -0.17
CA GLN A 236 3.55 -0.58 -0.97
C GLN A 236 2.80 0.67 -1.46
N VAL A 237 1.53 0.52 -1.89
CA VAL A 237 0.70 1.67 -2.29
C VAL A 237 0.44 2.59 -1.10
N MET A 238 0.17 2.02 0.08
CA MET A 238 -0.04 2.78 1.30
C MET A 238 1.24 3.50 1.76
N ALA A 239 2.41 2.85 1.61
CA ALA A 239 3.71 3.46 1.84
C ALA A 239 3.95 4.64 0.88
N ALA A 240 3.82 4.42 -0.43
CA ALA A 240 3.97 5.45 -1.46
C ALA A 240 2.97 6.62 -1.27
N GLY A 241 1.82 6.36 -0.65
CA GLY A 241 0.82 7.37 -0.30
C GLY A 241 1.16 8.25 0.90
N GLY A 242 2.25 7.98 1.64
CA GLY A 242 2.71 8.75 2.79
C GLY A 242 2.91 10.24 2.48
N PRO A 243 3.76 10.63 1.50
CA PRO A 243 3.99 12.03 1.19
C PRO A 243 2.74 12.82 0.72
N PRO A 244 1.86 12.29 -0.17
CA PRO A 244 0.58 12.95 -0.47
C PRO A 244 -0.31 13.15 0.76
N ARG A 245 -0.42 12.15 1.65
CA ARG A 245 -1.18 12.25 2.89
C ARG A 245 -0.61 13.30 3.83
N TYR A 246 0.70 13.33 3.98
CA TYR A 246 1.36 14.32 4.83
C TYR A 246 1.19 15.74 4.29
N ARG A 247 1.18 15.95 2.96
CA ARG A 247 0.82 17.25 2.38
C ARG A 247 -0.60 17.69 2.77
N ARG A 248 -1.59 16.78 2.77
CA ARG A 248 -2.95 17.10 3.25
C ARG A 248 -2.95 17.51 4.73
N ILE A 249 -2.11 16.87 5.55
CA ILE A 249 -1.91 17.26 6.96
C ILE A 249 -1.36 18.69 7.05
N LEU A 250 -0.32 19.03 6.29
CA LEU A 250 0.25 20.39 6.29
C LEU A 250 -0.76 21.45 5.85
N GLU A 251 -1.57 21.16 4.85
CA GLU A 251 -2.66 22.04 4.41
C GLU A 251 -3.72 22.23 5.51
N ALA A 252 -4.11 21.13 6.18
CA ALA A 252 -5.06 21.16 7.27
C ALA A 252 -4.52 21.94 8.49
N VAL A 253 -3.26 21.71 8.85
CA VAL A 253 -2.57 22.43 9.92
C VAL A 253 -2.52 23.92 9.62
N THR A 254 -2.11 24.32 8.42
CA THR A 254 -2.08 25.75 8.02
C THR A 254 -3.46 26.40 8.19
N ALA A 255 -4.52 25.70 7.80
CA ALA A 255 -5.89 26.20 7.97
C ALA A 255 -6.31 26.30 9.45
N LEU A 256 -5.96 25.31 10.26
CA LEU A 256 -6.22 25.33 11.71
C LEU A 256 -5.41 26.40 12.43
N GLU A 257 -4.16 26.64 12.04
CA GLU A 257 -3.29 27.68 12.61
C GLU A 257 -3.88 29.08 12.36
N ALA A 258 -4.45 29.32 11.17
CA ALA A 258 -5.16 30.57 10.88
C ALA A 258 -6.39 30.76 11.77
N MET A 259 -7.12 29.68 12.10
CA MET A 259 -8.25 29.72 13.03
C MET A 259 -7.80 29.89 14.49
N ALA A 260 -6.66 29.30 14.86
CA ALA A 260 -6.10 29.34 16.20
C ALA A 260 -5.72 30.76 16.67
N VAL A 261 -5.55 31.71 15.75
CA VAL A 261 -5.34 33.13 16.06
C VAL A 261 -6.48 33.71 16.90
N THR A 262 -7.72 33.24 16.66
CA THR A 262 -8.91 33.73 17.38
C THR A 262 -9.58 32.66 18.25
N ASP A 263 -9.12 31.41 18.18
CA ASP A 263 -9.63 30.30 19.00
C ASP A 263 -8.51 29.56 19.73
N GLU A 264 -8.36 29.86 21.03
CA GLU A 264 -7.39 29.25 21.92
C GLU A 264 -7.58 27.73 22.07
N ARG A 265 -8.80 27.20 21.87
CA ARG A 265 -9.05 25.75 21.93
C ARG A 265 -8.36 25.03 20.78
N ILE A 266 -8.38 25.63 19.59
CA ILE A 266 -7.66 25.12 18.42
C ILE A 266 -6.15 25.26 18.63
N ALA A 267 -5.68 26.40 19.16
CA ALA A 267 -4.27 26.59 19.49
C ALA A 267 -3.75 25.52 20.48
N ARG A 268 -4.50 25.28 21.57
CA ARG A 268 -4.19 24.23 22.56
C ARG A 268 -4.21 22.84 21.96
N CYS A 269 -5.15 22.54 21.06
CA CYS A 269 -5.18 21.26 20.37
C CYS A 269 -3.95 21.05 19.48
N LEU A 270 -3.53 22.08 18.73
CA LEU A 270 -2.35 22.00 17.86
C LEU A 270 -1.04 21.84 18.64
N ALA A 271 -0.95 22.45 19.83
CA ALA A 271 0.18 22.33 20.73
C ALA A 271 0.15 21.07 21.62
N GLY A 272 -1.01 20.39 21.68
CA GLY A 272 -1.23 19.20 22.49
C GLY A 272 -0.40 18.01 22.01
N ASP A 273 0.02 17.18 22.96
CA ASP A 273 0.92 16.08 22.67
C ASP A 273 0.34 15.08 21.66
N ASP A 274 -0.95 14.75 21.75
CA ASP A 274 -1.58 13.80 20.81
C ASP A 274 -1.47 14.28 19.35
N MET A 275 -1.68 15.58 19.11
CA MET A 275 -1.54 16.18 17.79
C MET A 275 -0.08 16.21 17.34
N VAL A 276 0.86 16.55 18.23
CA VAL A 276 2.29 16.57 17.93
C VAL A 276 2.79 15.17 17.58
N LEU A 277 2.40 14.15 18.34
CA LEU A 277 2.80 12.76 18.13
C LEU A 277 2.14 12.18 16.87
N ALA A 278 0.88 12.52 16.61
CA ALA A 278 0.20 12.15 15.36
C ALA A 278 0.92 12.72 14.13
N ARG A 279 1.32 14.00 14.18
CA ARG A 279 2.09 14.66 13.11
C ARG A 279 3.46 14.02 12.93
N MET A 280 4.21 13.81 14.00
CA MET A 280 5.50 13.09 13.95
C MET A 280 5.35 11.72 13.30
N SER A 281 4.36 10.93 13.74
CA SER A 281 4.11 9.61 13.19
C SER A 281 3.78 9.67 11.70
N ALA A 282 3.02 10.67 11.25
CA ALA A 282 2.70 10.87 9.84
C ALA A 282 3.92 11.34 9.02
N SER A 283 4.81 12.13 9.61
CA SER A 283 6.09 12.51 9.00
C SER A 283 7.00 11.29 8.84
N LEU A 284 7.08 10.42 9.84
CA LEU A 284 7.83 9.16 9.76
C LEU A 284 7.27 8.25 8.65
N ASP A 285 5.94 8.11 8.56
CA ASP A 285 5.28 7.39 7.46
C ASP A 285 5.67 7.95 6.09
N ALA A 286 5.71 9.28 5.95
CA ALA A 286 6.07 9.94 4.70
C ALA A 286 7.55 9.79 4.33
N VAL A 287 8.45 9.81 5.32
CA VAL A 287 9.89 9.66 5.11
C VAL A 287 10.26 8.20 4.82
N SER A 288 9.67 7.24 5.51
CA SER A 288 9.91 5.81 5.26
C SER A 288 9.57 5.42 3.82
N ALA A 289 8.57 6.07 3.21
CA ALA A 289 8.23 5.89 1.80
C ALA A 289 9.35 6.28 0.83
N LEU A 290 10.20 7.24 1.23
CA LEU A 290 11.35 7.71 0.48
C LEU A 290 12.61 6.85 0.72
N HIS A 291 12.48 5.76 1.49
CA HIS A 291 13.58 4.84 1.85
C HIS A 291 14.72 5.56 2.60
N LEU A 292 14.42 6.68 3.26
CA LEU A 292 15.36 7.52 4.00
C LEU A 292 15.50 7.06 5.46
N GLU A 293 15.81 5.78 5.70
CA GLU A 293 16.15 5.17 7.02
C GLU A 293 15.03 4.33 7.69
N SER A 294 15.42 3.15 8.20
CA SER A 294 14.52 2.19 8.89
C SER A 294 15.00 1.79 10.30
N GLU A 295 16.28 1.93 10.64
CA GLU A 295 16.83 1.31 11.85
C GLU A 295 16.57 2.11 13.15
N ASP A 296 16.41 3.43 13.06
CA ASP A 296 16.28 4.30 14.24
C ASP A 296 14.85 4.76 14.58
N ILE A 297 13.85 4.30 13.84
CA ILE A 297 12.45 4.77 14.00
C ILE A 297 11.71 4.01 15.11
N ALA A 298 12.09 2.76 15.38
CA ALA A 298 11.34 1.87 16.26
C ALA A 298 11.75 1.92 17.75
N SER A 299 12.96 2.41 18.07
CA SER A 299 13.40 2.49 19.46
C SER A 299 12.78 3.69 20.17
N GLU A 300 12.14 3.44 21.32
CA GLU A 300 11.59 4.46 22.23
C GLU A 300 12.52 4.74 23.42
N ASP A 301 13.72 4.15 23.42
CA ASP A 301 14.75 4.48 24.40
C ASP A 301 15.06 5.99 24.37
N MET A 302 15.21 6.58 25.55
CA MET A 302 15.43 8.01 25.75
C MET A 302 16.64 8.51 24.92
N ALA A 303 17.73 7.74 24.90
CA ALA A 303 18.91 8.09 24.12
C ALA A 303 18.63 8.01 22.61
N ALA A 304 17.82 7.05 22.16
CA ALA A 304 17.41 6.93 20.76
C ALA A 304 16.51 8.10 20.32
N LEU A 305 15.58 8.54 21.17
CA LEU A 305 14.70 9.69 20.91
C LEU A 305 15.50 10.98 20.73
N LEU A 306 16.49 11.23 21.60
CA LEU A 306 17.36 12.41 21.48
C LEU A 306 18.25 12.33 20.23
N ARG A 307 18.84 11.16 19.94
CA ARG A 307 19.62 10.94 18.70
C ARG A 307 18.78 11.19 17.45
N ARG A 308 17.51 10.75 17.44
CA ARG A 308 16.57 11.01 16.35
C ARG A 308 16.33 12.52 16.19
N ALA A 309 16.04 13.23 17.28
CA ALA A 309 15.83 14.68 17.25
C ALA A 309 17.05 15.43 16.70
N VAL A 310 18.26 15.14 17.21
CA VAL A 310 19.49 15.81 16.76
C VAL A 310 19.78 15.54 15.28
N ARG A 311 19.62 14.29 14.83
CA ARG A 311 19.83 13.92 13.42
C ARG A 311 18.88 14.66 12.50
N TRP A 312 17.59 14.66 12.80
CA TRP A 312 16.59 15.35 11.98
C TRP A 312 16.76 16.87 12.01
N GLN A 313 17.25 17.43 13.12
CA GLN A 313 17.62 18.83 13.23
C GLN A 313 18.84 19.18 12.34
N ARG A 314 19.83 18.29 12.22
CA ARG A 314 20.95 18.46 11.29
C ARG A 314 20.50 18.29 9.84
N HIS A 315 19.69 17.28 9.56
CA HIS A 315 19.15 17.00 8.22
C HIS A 315 18.36 18.17 7.65
N ARG A 316 17.51 18.81 8.46
CA ARG A 316 16.77 20.01 8.02
C ARG A 316 17.65 21.23 7.77
N SER A 317 18.80 21.32 8.44
CA SER A 317 19.72 22.47 8.36
C SER A 317 20.79 22.31 7.27
N SER A 318 21.12 21.07 6.90
CA SER A 318 22.18 20.72 5.95
C SER A 318 21.74 20.73 4.47
N ARG A 319 20.45 20.93 4.18
CA ARG A 319 19.92 20.77 2.81
C ARG A 319 19.91 22.07 2.03
N ASP A 320 20.85 22.16 1.07
CA ASP A 320 20.77 23.03 -0.11
C ASP A 320 19.49 22.73 -0.90
N CYS A 321 18.56 23.70 -0.92
CA CYS A 321 17.51 24.08 -1.89
C CYS A 321 16.81 23.08 -2.85
N ARG A 322 17.07 21.76 -2.86
CA ARG A 322 16.52 20.79 -3.84
C ARG A 322 15.59 19.71 -3.28
N ALA A 323 15.56 19.56 -1.96
CA ALA A 323 14.59 18.74 -1.24
C ALA A 323 13.41 19.64 -0.81
N GLY A 324 12.21 19.37 -1.31
CA GLY A 324 11.08 20.30 -1.22
C GLY A 324 10.64 20.62 0.22
N ARG A 325 9.76 21.64 0.34
CA ARG A 325 9.16 22.10 1.62
C ARG A 325 8.61 20.99 2.52
N VAL A 326 8.17 19.88 1.92
CA VAL A 326 7.64 18.71 2.63
C VAL A 326 8.71 18.04 3.51
N ASP A 327 9.94 17.93 3.03
CA ASP A 327 11.02 17.25 3.77
C ASP A 327 11.46 18.08 4.99
N ALA A 328 11.53 19.40 4.85
CA ALA A 328 11.82 20.30 5.96
C ALA A 328 10.71 20.26 7.03
N ALA A 329 9.45 20.24 6.60
CA ALA A 329 8.31 20.11 7.49
C ALA A 329 8.28 18.75 8.21
N CYS A 330 8.57 17.65 7.50
CA CYS A 330 8.75 16.34 8.12
C CYS A 330 9.80 16.38 9.22
N GLY A 331 10.97 16.96 8.92
CA GLY A 331 12.05 17.09 9.91
C GLY A 331 11.63 17.88 11.14
N ALA A 332 10.91 19.00 10.98
CA ALA A 332 10.43 19.80 12.09
C ALA A 332 9.46 19.02 13.01
N ASP A 333 8.49 18.31 12.42
CA ASP A 333 7.51 17.52 13.19
C ASP A 333 8.17 16.30 13.85
N ILE A 334 9.14 15.65 13.20
CA ILE A 334 9.93 14.56 13.81
C ILE A 334 10.75 15.05 14.99
N VAL A 335 11.45 16.18 14.87
CA VAL A 335 12.21 16.77 15.98
C VAL A 335 11.28 17.10 17.14
N ARG A 336 10.18 17.79 16.87
CA ARG A 336 9.22 18.21 17.90
C ARG A 336 8.63 17.02 18.65
N GLY A 337 8.15 16.00 17.93
CA GLY A 337 7.59 14.82 18.57
C GLY A 337 8.62 13.98 19.33
N SER A 338 9.85 13.85 18.79
CA SER A 338 10.92 13.10 19.47
C SER A 338 11.30 13.75 20.81
N LEU A 339 11.37 15.10 20.85
CA LEU A 339 11.62 15.84 22.08
C LEU A 339 10.45 15.76 23.07
N ARG A 340 9.20 15.70 22.60
CA ARG A 340 8.02 15.46 23.46
C ARG A 340 8.08 14.09 24.13
N LEU A 341 8.39 13.03 23.36
CA LEU A 341 8.55 11.68 23.91
C LEU A 341 9.73 11.61 24.89
N TRP A 342 10.85 12.25 24.55
CA TRP A 342 12.03 12.31 25.42
C TRP A 342 11.75 12.99 26.76
N SER A 343 11.03 14.13 26.73
CA SER A 343 10.61 14.83 27.95
C SER A 343 9.67 13.97 28.80
N ARG A 344 8.72 13.24 28.18
CA ARG A 344 7.83 12.30 28.89
C ARG A 344 8.58 11.13 29.52
N ALA A 345 9.68 10.69 28.92
CA ALA A 345 10.54 9.63 29.44
C ALA A 345 11.44 10.09 30.59
N GLY A 346 11.36 11.35 31.04
CA GLY A 346 12.16 11.90 32.14
C GLY A 346 13.47 12.56 31.72
N GLY A 347 13.65 12.84 30.43
CA GLY A 347 14.79 13.60 29.94
C GLY A 347 14.83 15.03 30.50
N SER A 348 15.94 15.40 31.13
CA SER A 348 16.23 16.77 31.56
C SER A 348 17.38 17.36 30.75
N VAL A 349 17.25 18.63 30.35
CA VAL A 349 18.39 19.36 29.79
C VAL A 349 19.26 19.70 30.99
N GLN A 350 20.35 18.97 31.19
CA GLN A 350 21.41 19.48 32.07
C GLN A 350 21.88 20.78 31.42
N SER A 351 21.45 21.90 31.99
CA SER A 351 22.03 23.20 31.69
C SER A 351 23.50 23.10 32.02
N GLY A 352 24.33 22.91 30.99
CA GLY A 352 25.77 22.98 31.12
C GLY A 352 26.12 24.34 31.67
N GLU A 353 26.54 24.37 32.93
CA GLU A 353 27.39 25.44 33.42
C GLU A 353 28.64 25.41 32.55
N TYR A 354 28.76 26.42 31.69
CA TYR A 354 30.02 26.79 31.09
C TYR A 354 30.94 27.23 32.23
N GLY A 355 31.86 26.34 32.62
CA GLY A 355 33.12 26.68 33.26
C GLY A 355 34.21 26.86 32.23
#